data_AF-A0A1S2NWM9-F1
#
_entry.id   AF-A0A1S2NWM9-F1
#
_cell.length_a   1.000
_cell.length_b   1.000
_cell.length_c   1.000
_cell.angle_alpha   90.00
_cell.angle_beta   90.00
_cell.angle_gamma   90.00
#
_symmetry.space_group_name_H-M   'P 1'
#
loop_
_entity.id
_entity.type
_entity.pdbx_description
1 polymer ?
#
loop_
_entity_poly.entity_id
_entity_poly.type
_entity_poly.pdbx_seq_one_letter_code
_entity_poly.pdbx_strand_id
1 'polypeptide(L)'
;MIGTVESEQHVSPPVLAAYSYCEAVTGQQARNFAYGIRLLPTAKRRAMSALYAFSRRVDDIGDGALAADVKRARLEETRALLARIRDGRVAEDDTDPVAVALTHAAGYFPIPLDGLDELIDGVLMDVRGETYETWDDLKVYCRCVAGAIGRLSLGVFGTEPGARGAERGPEYADTLGLALQLTNILRDIREDAEGGRVYLPADDLAKFGCSAGFHGPTPPEGSDFAGLVHFEVRRARALFAEGYRLLPMLDRRSGACVAAMAGIYRRLLDRIEREPEAVLRGRVSLPGREKAYVAVRGLSGLDARNVSRRTIRRRA
;
A
#
# COMPACT_ATOMS: atom_id res chain seq x y z
N MET A 1 -14.26 -0.59 37.69
CA MET A 1 -14.49 0.78 37.18
C MET A 1 -14.42 0.71 35.67
N ILE A 2 -15.59 0.79 35.03
CA ILE A 2 -15.78 0.57 33.60
C ILE A 2 -15.44 1.88 32.89
N GLY A 3 -14.32 1.91 32.17
CA GLY A 3 -13.93 3.04 31.33
C GLY A 3 -14.58 2.94 29.95
N THR A 4 -15.89 3.17 29.88
CA THR A 4 -16.57 3.49 28.63
C THR A 4 -16.64 5.01 28.51
N VAL A 5 -15.92 5.56 27.54
CA VAL A 5 -16.28 6.61 26.57
C VAL A 5 -14.99 6.87 25.81
N GLU A 6 -14.92 6.46 24.54
CA GLU A 6 -13.99 7.07 23.59
C GLU A 6 -14.29 8.57 23.63
N SER A 7 -13.51 9.36 24.36
CA SER A 7 -13.65 10.80 24.34
C SER A 7 -13.24 11.23 22.94
N GLU A 8 -14.20 11.43 22.05
CA GLU A 8 -13.99 12.22 20.84
C GLU A 8 -13.54 13.60 21.34
N GLN A 9 -12.21 13.81 21.40
CA GLN A 9 -11.66 15.13 21.56
C GLN A 9 -12.32 16.01 20.50
N HIS A 10 -12.82 17.16 20.93
CA HIS A 10 -13.60 18.05 20.09
C HIS A 10 -12.76 18.51 18.89
N VAL A 11 -12.94 17.86 17.74
CA VAL A 11 -12.23 18.19 16.50
C VAL A 11 -12.77 19.54 16.01
N SER A 12 -11.88 20.52 15.83
CA SER A 12 -12.30 21.85 15.40
C SER A 12 -12.89 21.83 13.98
N PRO A 13 -13.78 22.80 13.62
CA PRO A 13 -14.36 22.85 12.28
C PRO A 13 -13.32 22.89 11.13
N PRO A 14 -12.21 23.64 11.22
CA PRO A 14 -11.14 23.60 10.21
C PRO A 14 -10.55 22.20 10.02
N VAL A 15 -10.24 21.50 11.12
CA VAL A 15 -9.69 20.14 11.07
C VAL A 15 -10.71 19.14 10.48
N LEU A 16 -12.01 19.30 10.80
CA LEU A 16 -13.06 18.48 10.18
C LEU A 16 -13.17 18.72 8.67
N ALA A 17 -13.03 19.95 8.20
CA ALA A 17 -13.01 20.28 6.78
C ALA A 17 -11.78 19.66 6.08
N ALA A 18 -10.62 19.74 6.72
CA ALA A 18 -9.37 19.12 6.27
C ALA A 18 -9.51 17.59 6.11
N TYR A 19 -10.11 16.90 7.09
CA TYR A 19 -10.41 15.48 6.96
C TYR A 19 -11.43 15.17 5.86
N SER A 20 -12.44 16.02 5.69
CA SER A 20 -13.46 15.84 4.63
C SER A 20 -12.82 15.92 3.23
N TYR A 21 -11.87 16.82 3.03
CA TYR A 21 -11.06 16.87 1.81
C TYR A 21 -10.28 15.58 1.60
N CYS A 22 -9.58 15.09 2.63
CA CYS A 22 -8.80 13.85 2.54
C CYS A 22 -9.68 12.61 2.26
N GLU A 23 -10.86 12.52 2.89
CA GLU A 23 -11.84 11.46 2.64
C GLU A 23 -12.37 11.53 1.20
N ALA A 24 -12.59 12.73 0.64
CA ALA A 24 -13.00 12.90 -0.75
C ALA A 24 -11.92 12.43 -1.74
N VAL A 25 -10.66 12.84 -1.53
CA VAL A 25 -9.50 12.37 -2.31
C VAL A 25 -9.41 10.84 -2.26
N THR A 26 -9.51 10.26 -1.06
CA THR A 26 -9.49 8.81 -0.86
C THR A 26 -10.65 8.13 -1.59
N GLY A 27 -11.86 8.67 -1.48
CA GLY A 27 -13.06 8.09 -2.10
C GLY A 27 -13.02 8.08 -3.63
N GLN A 28 -12.40 9.09 -4.24
CA GLN A 28 -12.29 9.23 -5.70
C GLN A 28 -11.13 8.40 -6.27
N GLN A 29 -9.98 8.39 -5.60
CA GLN A 29 -8.74 7.84 -6.15
C GLN A 29 -8.44 6.42 -5.65
N ALA A 30 -8.84 6.07 -4.42
CA ALA A 30 -8.42 4.83 -3.75
C ALA A 30 -9.30 3.62 -4.13
N ARG A 31 -9.34 3.23 -5.41
CA ARG A 31 -10.27 2.22 -5.96
C ARG A 31 -10.30 0.86 -5.23
N ASN A 32 -9.18 0.44 -4.62
CA ASN A 32 -9.10 -0.80 -3.83
C ASN A 32 -9.08 -0.50 -2.32
N PHE A 33 -8.30 0.50 -1.88
CA PHE A 33 -8.11 0.85 -0.48
C PHE A 33 -9.36 1.43 0.19
N ALA A 34 -10.20 2.17 -0.54
CA ALA A 34 -11.42 2.78 0.00
C ALA A 34 -12.39 1.75 0.58
N TYR A 35 -12.42 0.52 0.05
CA TYR A 35 -13.27 -0.56 0.57
C TYR A 35 -12.84 -1.00 1.97
N GLY A 36 -11.54 -1.09 2.24
CA GLY A 36 -11.01 -1.44 3.56
C GLY A 36 -11.16 -0.29 4.55
N ILE A 37 -10.76 0.92 4.13
CA ILE A 37 -10.79 2.13 4.96
C ILE A 37 -12.20 2.43 5.50
N ARG A 38 -13.26 2.16 4.71
CA ARG A 38 -14.66 2.31 5.15
C ARG A 38 -15.04 1.42 6.34
N LEU A 39 -14.32 0.32 6.60
CA LEU A 39 -14.61 -0.59 7.70
C LEU A 39 -14.11 -0.07 9.05
N LEU A 40 -13.19 0.90 9.04
CA LEU A 40 -12.58 1.47 10.24
C LEU A 40 -13.56 2.34 11.04
N PRO A 41 -13.35 2.48 12.37
CA PRO A 41 -13.95 3.56 13.15
C PRO A 41 -13.60 4.93 12.58
N THR A 42 -14.42 5.95 12.85
CA THR A 42 -14.30 7.29 12.27
C THR A 42 -12.90 7.90 12.47
N ALA A 43 -12.32 7.84 13.67
CA ALA A 43 -10.99 8.40 13.95
C ALA A 43 -9.89 7.74 13.10
N LYS A 44 -9.83 6.40 13.07
CA LYS A 44 -8.86 5.66 12.25
C LYS A 44 -9.09 5.88 10.76
N ARG A 45 -10.35 5.95 10.31
CA ARG A 45 -10.71 6.23 8.93
C ARG A 45 -10.17 7.59 8.48
N ARG A 46 -10.38 8.63 9.28
CA ARG A 46 -9.88 9.99 9.05
C ARG A 46 -8.35 10.03 8.96
N ALA A 47 -7.66 9.41 9.90
CA ALA A 47 -6.20 9.32 9.88
C ALA A 47 -5.67 8.56 8.65
N MET A 48 -6.29 7.43 8.30
CA MET A 48 -5.93 6.70 7.08
C MET A 48 -6.19 7.49 5.80
N SER A 49 -7.27 8.29 5.76
CA SER A 49 -7.55 9.17 4.62
C SER A 49 -6.55 10.31 4.50
N ALA A 50 -6.08 10.88 5.62
CA ALA A 50 -5.02 11.89 5.60
C ALA A 50 -3.68 11.29 5.08
N LEU A 51 -3.31 10.11 5.58
CA LEU A 51 -2.14 9.37 5.08
C LEU A 51 -2.26 9.05 3.59
N TYR A 52 -3.42 8.58 3.14
CA TYR A 52 -3.66 8.30 1.72
C TYR A 52 -3.56 9.57 0.87
N ALA A 53 -4.17 10.67 1.30
CA ALA A 53 -4.15 11.93 0.55
C ALA A 53 -2.72 12.49 0.41
N PHE A 54 -1.91 12.41 1.47
CA PHE A 54 -0.49 12.76 1.40
C PHE A 54 0.27 11.84 0.45
N SER A 55 0.09 10.52 0.60
CA SER A 55 0.77 9.54 -0.26
C SER A 55 0.42 9.75 -1.73
N ARG A 56 -0.87 9.99 -2.02
CA ARG A 56 -1.35 10.27 -3.36
C ARG A 56 -0.76 11.54 -3.95
N ARG A 57 -0.56 12.59 -3.15
CA ARG A 57 0.15 13.81 -3.58
C ARG A 57 1.58 13.49 -4.02
N VAL A 58 2.30 12.65 -3.27
CA VAL A 58 3.67 12.24 -3.62
C VAL A 58 3.66 11.46 -4.93
N ASP A 59 2.78 10.47 -5.06
CA ASP A 59 2.63 9.67 -6.29
C ASP A 59 2.25 10.55 -7.50
N ASP A 60 1.31 11.49 -7.35
CA ASP A 60 0.87 12.40 -8.42
C ASP A 60 2.04 13.27 -8.94
N ILE A 61 2.99 13.65 -8.08
CA ILE A 61 4.20 14.37 -8.49
C ILE A 61 5.11 13.43 -9.30
N GLY A 62 5.32 12.20 -8.82
CA GLY A 62 6.14 11.18 -9.48
C GLY A 62 5.62 10.76 -10.85
N ASP A 63 4.33 10.48 -10.95
CA ASP A 63 3.64 9.98 -12.14
C ASP A 63 3.29 11.10 -13.14
N GLY A 64 3.28 12.35 -12.70
CA GLY A 64 2.89 13.49 -13.54
C GLY A 64 3.79 13.71 -14.76
N ALA A 65 3.34 14.52 -15.72
CA ALA A 65 4.08 14.78 -16.96
C ALA A 65 5.19 15.87 -16.83
N LEU A 66 5.52 16.29 -15.61
CA LEU A 66 6.51 17.33 -15.36
C LEU A 66 7.94 16.85 -15.66
N ALA A 67 8.84 17.79 -15.93
CA ALA A 67 10.27 17.51 -16.06
C ALA A 67 10.85 17.00 -14.72
N ALA A 68 11.89 16.16 -14.80
CA ALA A 68 12.43 15.45 -13.64
C ALA A 68 13.00 16.37 -12.54
N ASP A 69 13.59 17.50 -12.93
CA ASP A 69 14.06 18.55 -12.02
C ASP A 69 12.90 19.23 -11.27
N VAL A 70 11.80 19.52 -11.98
CA VAL A 70 10.58 20.08 -11.38
C VAL A 70 9.93 19.09 -10.41
N LYS A 71 9.85 17.80 -10.78
CA LYS A 71 9.34 16.74 -9.89
C LYS A 71 10.16 16.68 -8.61
N ARG A 72 11.49 16.67 -8.73
CA ARG A 72 12.41 16.66 -7.58
C ARG A 72 12.19 17.86 -6.67
N ALA A 73 12.11 19.07 -7.22
CA ALA A 73 11.86 20.27 -6.44
C ALA A 73 10.55 20.17 -5.63
N ARG A 74 9.46 19.72 -6.26
CA ARG A 74 8.16 19.52 -5.58
C ARG A 74 8.18 18.43 -4.52
N LEU A 75 8.96 17.37 -4.72
CA LEU A 75 9.15 16.31 -3.72
C LEU A 75 9.93 16.84 -2.51
N GLU A 76 10.96 17.67 -2.72
CA GLU A 76 11.68 18.34 -1.62
C GLU A 76 10.82 19.38 -0.89
N GLU A 77 9.97 20.13 -1.60
CA GLU A 77 8.96 21.00 -0.97
C GLU A 77 7.98 20.18 -0.11
N THR A 78 7.57 19.01 -0.60
CA THR A 78 6.70 18.09 0.13
C THR A 78 7.40 17.51 1.37
N ARG A 79 8.71 17.24 1.29
CA ARG A 79 9.55 16.84 2.43
C ARG A 79 9.68 17.96 3.46
N ALA A 80 9.86 19.21 3.03
CA ALA A 80 9.88 20.36 3.93
C ALA A 80 8.53 20.55 4.65
N LEU A 81 7.41 20.33 3.95
CA LEU A 81 6.08 20.30 4.55
C LEU A 81 5.95 19.18 5.58
N LEU A 82 6.43 17.97 5.28
CA LEU A 82 6.44 16.84 6.22
C LEU A 82 7.23 17.16 7.49
N ALA A 83 8.35 17.89 7.38
CA ALA A 83 9.09 18.35 8.56
C ALA A 83 8.25 19.30 9.44
N ARG A 84 7.47 20.22 8.85
CA ARG A 84 6.52 21.06 9.60
C ARG A 84 5.44 20.23 10.31
N ILE A 85 4.91 19.21 9.64
CA ILE A 85 3.91 18.28 10.20
C ILE A 85 4.49 17.54 11.40
N ARG A 86 5.70 16.97 11.25
CA ARG A 86 6.41 16.24 12.30
C ARG A 86 6.63 17.11 13.54
N ASP A 87 6.96 18.38 13.35
CA ASP A 87 7.21 19.32 14.44
C ASP A 87 5.93 19.93 15.02
N GLY A 88 4.74 19.58 14.53
CA GLY A 88 3.47 20.18 14.96
C GLY A 88 3.34 21.66 14.61
N ARG A 89 4.04 22.14 13.58
CA ARG A 89 4.11 23.55 13.15
C ARG A 89 3.13 23.89 12.02
N VAL A 90 2.05 23.13 11.90
CA VAL A 90 0.95 23.39 10.98
C VAL A 90 -0.24 23.82 11.81
N ALA A 91 -0.69 25.06 11.61
CA ALA A 91 -1.86 25.60 12.31
C ALA A 91 -3.14 24.92 11.81
N GLU A 92 -4.19 24.89 12.63
CA GLU A 92 -5.46 24.27 12.23
C GLU A 92 -6.16 24.99 11.06
N ASP A 93 -5.85 26.27 10.86
CA ASP A 93 -6.35 27.14 9.78
C ASP A 93 -5.35 27.31 8.62
N ASP A 94 -4.31 26.46 8.54
CA ASP A 94 -3.39 26.43 7.41
C ASP A 94 -4.15 26.09 6.10
N THR A 95 -3.67 26.64 4.98
CA THR A 95 -4.34 26.52 3.68
C THR A 95 -4.19 25.14 3.06
N ASP A 96 -3.27 24.31 3.54
CA ASP A 96 -3.10 22.93 3.08
C ASP A 96 -3.93 21.93 3.94
N PRO A 97 -5.09 21.46 3.45
CA PRO A 97 -5.95 20.56 4.22
C PRO A 97 -5.30 19.20 4.50
N VAL A 98 -4.37 18.73 3.65
CA VAL A 98 -3.68 17.46 3.89
C VAL A 98 -2.70 17.61 5.05
N ALA A 99 -1.98 18.73 5.10
CA ALA A 99 -1.04 19.02 6.18
C ALA A 99 -1.76 19.18 7.53
N VAL A 100 -2.89 19.91 7.54
CA VAL A 100 -3.73 20.07 8.75
C VAL A 100 -4.23 18.72 9.25
N ALA A 101 -4.84 17.92 8.38
CA ALA A 101 -5.42 16.63 8.74
C ALA A 101 -4.36 15.62 9.23
N LEU A 102 -3.18 15.61 8.60
CA LEU A 102 -2.09 14.71 8.96
C LEU A 102 -1.41 15.13 10.26
N THR A 103 -1.22 16.44 10.50
CA THR A 103 -0.68 16.96 11.76
C THR A 103 -1.59 16.60 12.93
N HIS A 104 -2.90 16.81 12.78
CA HIS A 104 -3.86 16.39 13.80
C HIS A 104 -3.85 14.85 14.01
N ALA A 105 -3.77 14.06 12.93
CA ALA A 105 -3.71 12.60 13.05
C ALA A 105 -2.44 12.12 13.77
N ALA A 106 -1.29 12.73 13.50
CA ALA A 106 -0.01 12.41 14.14
C ALA A 106 0.04 12.82 15.61
N GLY A 107 -0.73 13.84 16.02
CA GLY A 107 -0.92 14.17 17.44
C GLY A 107 -1.78 13.16 18.22
N TYR A 108 -2.61 12.38 17.51
CA TYR A 108 -3.57 11.44 18.12
C TYR A 108 -3.14 9.97 18.02
N PHE A 109 -2.44 9.59 16.95
CA PHE A 109 -1.95 8.24 16.70
C PHE A 109 -0.41 8.23 16.65
N PRO A 110 0.27 7.19 17.14
CA PRO A 110 1.73 7.06 17.08
C PRO A 110 2.18 6.66 15.66
N ILE A 111 1.94 7.54 14.69
CA ILE A 111 2.27 7.32 13.28
C ILE A 111 3.78 7.54 13.08
N PRO A 112 4.53 6.55 12.56
CA PRO A 112 5.95 6.72 12.28
C PRO A 112 6.15 7.53 10.99
N LEU A 113 6.05 8.86 11.09
CA LEU A 113 6.05 9.79 9.94
C LEU A 113 7.28 9.67 9.03
N ASP A 114 8.39 9.14 9.51
CA ASP A 114 9.59 8.87 8.69
C ASP A 114 9.30 7.89 7.54
N GLY A 115 8.25 7.07 7.65
CA GLY A 115 7.79 6.26 6.53
C GLY A 115 7.29 7.09 5.33
N LEU A 116 6.89 8.35 5.54
CA LEU A 116 6.55 9.26 4.44
C LEU A 116 7.80 9.83 3.77
N ASP A 117 8.93 9.94 4.47
CA ASP A 117 10.22 10.26 3.84
C ASP A 117 10.68 9.10 2.96
N GLU A 118 10.53 7.84 3.43
CA GLU A 118 10.81 6.65 2.63
C GLU A 118 9.93 6.60 1.37
N LEU A 119 8.65 6.97 1.45
CA LEU A 119 7.79 7.09 0.27
C LEU A 119 8.33 8.11 -0.73
N ILE A 120 8.72 9.30 -0.25
CA ILE A 120 9.32 10.34 -1.10
C ILE A 120 10.62 9.81 -1.76
N ASP A 121 11.46 9.09 -1.01
CA ASP A 121 12.66 8.47 -1.56
C ASP A 121 12.33 7.43 -2.65
N GLY A 122 11.32 6.59 -2.43
CA GLY A 122 10.84 5.63 -3.43
C GLY A 122 10.36 6.30 -4.71
N VAL A 123 9.59 7.39 -4.61
CA VAL A 123 9.17 8.17 -5.78
C VAL A 123 10.35 8.89 -6.44
N LEU A 124 11.36 9.31 -5.68
CA LEU A 124 12.59 9.85 -6.26
C LEU A 124 13.40 8.79 -7.03
N MET A 125 13.39 7.50 -6.61
CA MET A 125 13.96 6.40 -7.40
C MET A 125 13.26 6.31 -8.76
N ASP A 126 11.93 6.45 -8.78
CA ASP A 126 11.15 6.48 -10.00
C ASP A 126 11.49 7.69 -10.88
N VAL A 127 11.66 8.88 -10.30
CA VAL A 127 12.07 10.09 -11.04
C VAL A 127 13.47 9.94 -11.65
N ARG A 128 14.37 9.20 -10.99
CA ARG A 128 15.72 8.91 -11.48
C ARG A 128 15.75 7.82 -12.58
N GLY A 129 14.68 7.05 -12.73
CA GLY A 129 14.61 5.94 -13.68
C GLY A 129 15.46 4.75 -13.26
N GLU A 130 15.50 4.46 -11.96
CA GLU A 130 16.25 3.32 -11.44
C GLU A 130 15.74 1.98 -11.99
N THR A 131 16.68 1.06 -12.23
CA THR A 131 16.43 -0.31 -12.65
C THR A 131 16.94 -1.28 -11.60
N TYR A 132 16.36 -2.46 -11.53
CA TYR A 132 16.64 -3.44 -10.47
C TYR A 132 17.27 -4.69 -11.07
N GLU A 133 18.48 -5.05 -10.63
CA GLU A 133 19.16 -6.25 -11.12
C GLU A 133 18.56 -7.49 -10.46
N THR A 134 18.41 -7.43 -9.13
CA THR A 134 17.98 -8.55 -8.29
C THR A 134 16.67 -8.26 -7.56
N TRP A 135 16.08 -9.30 -6.99
CA TRP A 135 14.93 -9.13 -6.09
C TRP A 135 15.26 -8.26 -4.87
N ASP A 136 16.48 -8.33 -4.34
CA ASP A 136 16.84 -7.54 -3.16
C ASP A 136 16.88 -6.04 -3.50
N ASP A 137 17.28 -5.67 -4.72
CA ASP A 137 17.20 -4.30 -5.21
C ASP A 137 15.73 -3.85 -5.34
N LEU A 138 14.90 -4.66 -6.01
CA LEU A 138 13.47 -4.35 -6.17
C LEU A 138 12.75 -4.27 -4.81
N LYS A 139 13.18 -5.09 -3.84
CA LYS A 139 12.60 -5.12 -2.50
C LYS A 139 12.85 -3.81 -1.76
N VAL A 140 13.98 -3.13 -1.97
CA VAL A 140 14.24 -1.80 -1.41
C VAL A 140 13.22 -0.80 -1.95
N TYR A 141 13.01 -0.77 -3.27
CA TYR A 141 11.97 0.07 -3.87
C TYR A 141 10.58 -0.23 -3.30
N CYS A 142 10.18 -1.51 -3.30
CA CYS A 142 8.87 -1.93 -2.78
C CYS A 142 8.68 -1.56 -1.29
N ARG A 143 9.76 -1.59 -0.50
CA ARG A 143 9.74 -1.18 0.90
C ARG A 143 9.45 0.31 1.01
N CYS A 144 10.11 1.15 0.22
CA CYS A 144 9.89 2.58 0.21
C CYS A 144 8.45 2.94 -0.15
N VAL A 145 7.93 2.42 -1.27
CA VAL A 145 6.63 2.86 -1.80
C VAL A 145 5.41 2.17 -1.19
N ALA A 146 5.57 1.01 -0.54
CA ALA A 146 4.44 0.26 0.02
C ALA A 146 4.69 -0.33 1.41
N GLY A 147 5.91 -0.80 1.69
CA GLY A 147 6.29 -1.29 3.01
C GLY A 147 6.17 -0.20 4.10
N ALA A 148 6.61 1.01 3.78
CA ALA A 148 6.47 2.19 4.62
C ALA A 148 5.00 2.54 4.88
N ILE A 149 4.14 2.48 3.85
CA ILE A 149 2.69 2.65 3.99
C ILE A 149 2.10 1.59 4.94
N GLY A 150 2.58 0.35 4.89
CA GLY A 150 2.20 -0.70 5.83
C GLY A 150 2.50 -0.31 7.29
N ARG A 151 3.71 0.18 7.56
CA ARG A 151 4.13 0.63 8.92
C ARG A 151 3.35 1.86 9.39
N LEU A 152 3.13 2.83 8.51
CA LEU A 152 2.29 4.00 8.79
C LEU A 152 0.86 3.60 9.17
N SER A 153 0.28 2.67 8.40
CA SER A 153 -1.06 2.12 8.66
C SER A 153 -1.12 1.41 10.01
N LEU A 154 -0.07 0.65 10.37
CA LEU A 154 0.02 0.00 11.68
C LEU A 154 0.07 1.02 12.83
N GLY A 155 0.71 2.18 12.66
CA GLY A 155 0.68 3.26 13.65
C GLY A 155 -0.73 3.77 13.95
N VAL A 156 -1.62 3.78 12.95
CA VAL A 156 -3.05 4.13 13.12
C VAL A 156 -3.86 2.96 13.68
N PHE A 157 -3.60 1.74 13.23
CA PHE A 157 -4.35 0.56 13.66
C PHE A 157 -4.02 0.15 15.08
N GLY A 158 -2.74 0.26 15.48
CA GLY A 158 -2.21 -0.32 16.70
C GLY A 158 -2.25 -1.85 16.69
N THR A 159 -1.68 -2.43 17.74
CA THR A 159 -1.83 -3.86 18.06
C THR A 159 -2.58 -4.01 19.37
N GLU A 160 -3.38 -5.07 19.50
CA GLU A 160 -4.09 -5.40 20.73
C GLU A 160 -3.12 -5.60 21.91
N PRO A 161 -3.42 -5.06 23.10
CA PRO A 161 -2.60 -5.27 24.29
C PRO A 161 -2.40 -6.76 24.57
N GLY A 162 -1.14 -7.17 24.76
CA GLY A 162 -0.79 -8.57 25.03
C GLY A 162 -0.88 -9.51 23.82
N ALA A 163 -1.09 -8.99 22.60
CA ALA A 163 -0.99 -9.79 21.39
C ALA A 163 0.41 -10.42 21.28
N ARG A 164 0.46 -11.75 21.17
CA ARG A 164 1.73 -12.49 21.09
C ARG A 164 2.50 -12.10 19.83
N GLY A 165 3.74 -11.67 19.99
CA GLY A 165 4.60 -11.30 18.88
C GLY A 165 4.36 -9.90 18.31
N ALA A 166 3.62 -9.04 19.03
CA ALA A 166 3.28 -7.68 18.58
C ALA A 166 4.51 -6.84 18.22
N GLU A 167 5.67 -7.11 18.81
CA GLU A 167 6.95 -6.47 18.46
C GLU A 167 7.35 -6.68 16.99
N ARG A 168 6.88 -7.77 16.37
CA ARG A 168 7.07 -8.06 14.94
C ARG A 168 5.99 -7.46 14.05
N GLY A 169 5.00 -6.78 14.61
CA GLY A 169 3.92 -6.13 13.86
C GLY A 169 4.43 -5.26 12.71
N PRO A 170 5.40 -4.35 12.94
CA PRO A 170 5.96 -3.51 11.89
C PRO A 170 6.62 -4.30 10.74
N GLU A 171 7.29 -5.42 11.04
CA GLU A 171 7.91 -6.31 10.05
C GLU A 171 6.85 -7.00 9.18
N TYR A 172 5.77 -7.49 9.79
CA TYR A 172 4.66 -8.09 9.05
C TYR A 172 3.88 -7.08 8.23
N ALA A 173 3.73 -5.85 8.73
CA ALA A 173 3.13 -4.75 7.98
C ALA A 173 3.98 -4.37 6.75
N ASP A 174 5.30 -4.28 6.93
CA ASP A 174 6.27 -4.06 5.84
C ASP A 174 6.15 -5.15 4.76
N THR A 175 6.19 -6.41 5.19
CA THR A 175 6.12 -7.57 4.27
C THR A 175 4.79 -7.63 3.53
N LEU A 176 3.68 -7.28 4.19
CA LEU A 176 2.40 -7.19 3.51
C LEU A 176 2.40 -6.07 2.45
N GLY A 177 3.02 -4.92 2.74
CA GLY A 177 3.25 -3.85 1.76
C GLY A 177 4.00 -4.34 0.52
N LEU A 178 5.10 -5.08 0.71
CA LEU A 178 5.85 -5.69 -0.40
C LEU A 178 4.96 -6.61 -1.26
N ALA A 179 4.12 -7.43 -0.64
CA ALA A 179 3.21 -8.32 -1.36
C ALA A 179 2.21 -7.56 -2.24
N LEU A 180 1.67 -6.45 -1.71
CA LEU A 180 0.76 -5.58 -2.45
C LEU A 180 1.48 -4.90 -3.62
N GLN A 181 2.70 -4.42 -3.42
CA GLN A 181 3.46 -3.73 -4.46
C GLN A 181 3.91 -4.65 -5.59
N LEU A 182 4.43 -5.84 -5.26
CA LEU A 182 4.76 -6.83 -6.29
C LEU A 182 3.53 -7.23 -7.10
N THR A 183 2.34 -7.28 -6.47
CA THR A 183 1.09 -7.51 -7.19
C THR A 183 0.69 -6.33 -8.09
N ASN A 184 0.99 -5.08 -7.71
CA ASN A 184 0.81 -3.92 -8.59
C ASN A 184 1.73 -4.02 -9.82
N ILE A 185 3.02 -4.26 -9.60
CA ILE A 185 4.01 -4.45 -10.67
C ILE A 185 3.55 -5.52 -11.66
N LEU A 186 3.12 -6.69 -11.15
CA LEU A 186 2.63 -7.76 -12.02
C LEU A 186 1.36 -7.42 -12.79
N ARG A 187 0.46 -6.63 -12.18
CA ARG A 187 -0.79 -6.21 -12.83
C ARG A 187 -0.53 -5.21 -13.96
N ASP A 188 0.46 -4.35 -13.77
CA ASP A 188 0.67 -3.13 -14.54
C ASP A 188 1.86 -3.25 -15.52
N ILE A 189 2.45 -4.45 -15.71
CA ILE A 189 3.61 -4.72 -16.60
C ILE A 189 3.55 -3.95 -17.93
N ARG A 190 2.42 -4.02 -18.65
CA ARG A 190 2.25 -3.33 -19.92
C ARG A 190 2.19 -1.81 -19.78
N GLU A 191 1.41 -1.31 -18.81
CA GLU A 191 1.25 0.14 -18.60
C GLU A 191 2.59 0.76 -18.16
N ASP A 192 3.34 0.06 -17.31
CA ASP A 192 4.67 0.49 -16.87
C ASP A 192 5.65 0.53 -18.05
N ALA A 193 5.65 -0.51 -18.90
CA ALA A 193 6.50 -0.55 -20.09
C ALA A 193 6.17 0.55 -21.11
N GLU A 194 4.88 0.88 -21.30
CA GLU A 194 4.46 2.03 -22.12
C GLU A 194 4.93 3.37 -21.55
N GLY A 195 5.04 3.46 -20.22
CA GLY A 195 5.66 4.57 -19.50
C GLY A 195 7.20 4.54 -19.47
N GLY A 196 7.83 3.57 -20.15
CA GLY A 196 9.29 3.42 -20.20
C GLY A 196 9.90 2.80 -18.94
N ARG A 197 9.12 2.09 -18.12
CA ARG A 197 9.55 1.47 -16.87
C ARG A 197 9.49 -0.05 -16.93
N VAL A 198 10.46 -0.70 -16.31
CA VAL A 198 10.46 -2.15 -16.05
C VAL A 198 10.92 -2.36 -14.62
N TYR A 199 10.01 -2.81 -13.75
CA TYR A 199 10.31 -3.04 -12.33
C TYR A 199 10.83 -4.44 -12.04
N LEU A 200 10.43 -5.44 -12.83
CA LEU A 200 10.83 -6.83 -12.59
C LEU A 200 12.38 -6.97 -12.63
N PRO A 201 12.99 -7.77 -11.73
CA PRO A 201 14.44 -7.88 -11.68
C PRO A 201 15.03 -8.39 -13.00
N ALA A 202 16.17 -7.82 -13.42
CA ALA A 202 16.85 -8.19 -14.65
C ALA A 202 17.25 -9.68 -14.67
N ASP A 203 17.70 -10.22 -13.54
CA ASP A 203 18.04 -11.65 -13.40
C ASP A 203 16.82 -12.55 -13.63
N ASP A 204 15.65 -12.15 -13.10
CA ASP A 204 14.41 -12.90 -13.28
C ASP A 204 13.94 -12.81 -14.74
N LEU A 205 14.03 -11.63 -15.38
CA LEU A 205 13.75 -11.48 -16.80
C LEU A 205 14.67 -12.35 -17.66
N ALA A 206 15.98 -12.34 -17.41
CA ALA A 206 16.96 -13.13 -18.14
C ALA A 206 16.71 -14.63 -18.01
N LYS A 207 16.43 -15.09 -16.79
CA LYS A 207 16.14 -16.50 -16.48
C LYS A 207 14.99 -17.08 -17.31
N PHE A 208 14.00 -16.27 -17.68
CA PHE A 208 12.84 -16.69 -18.47
C PHE A 208 12.88 -16.19 -19.92
N GLY A 209 14.00 -15.64 -20.38
CA GLY A 209 14.15 -15.14 -21.76
C GLY A 209 13.37 -13.86 -22.07
N CYS A 210 13.00 -13.09 -21.05
CA CYS A 210 12.20 -11.86 -21.17
C CYS A 210 13.03 -10.56 -21.15
N SER A 211 14.36 -10.62 -21.30
CA SER A 211 15.25 -9.44 -21.25
C SER A 211 14.96 -8.38 -22.33
N ALA A 212 14.31 -8.76 -23.42
CA ALA A 212 13.90 -7.82 -24.46
C ALA A 212 12.83 -6.81 -23.98
N GLY A 213 12.19 -7.04 -22.83
CA GLY A 213 11.11 -6.20 -22.31
C GLY A 213 9.77 -6.46 -22.98
N PHE A 214 8.79 -5.58 -22.75
CA PHE A 214 7.38 -5.81 -23.12
C PHE A 214 6.85 -4.72 -24.04
N HIS A 215 6.98 -4.92 -25.36
CA HIS A 215 6.63 -3.91 -26.37
C HIS A 215 5.25 -4.13 -27.02
N GLY A 216 4.69 -5.33 -26.92
CA GLY A 216 3.45 -5.74 -27.57
C GLY A 216 2.42 -6.36 -26.62
N PRO A 217 1.22 -6.72 -27.14
CA PRO A 217 0.23 -7.51 -26.41
C PRO A 217 0.61 -8.99 -26.29
N THR A 218 1.76 -9.38 -26.83
CA THR A 218 2.30 -10.74 -26.85
C THR A 218 3.65 -10.79 -26.15
N PRO A 219 4.01 -11.92 -25.52
CA PRO A 219 5.34 -12.12 -24.95
C PRO A 219 6.47 -11.98 -25.99
N PRO A 220 7.71 -11.71 -25.55
CA PRO A 220 8.89 -11.84 -26.40
C PRO A 220 9.00 -13.24 -27.03
N GLU A 221 9.39 -13.29 -28.30
CA GLU A 221 9.54 -14.57 -29.02
C GLU A 221 10.57 -15.47 -28.33
N GLY A 222 10.24 -16.75 -28.15
CA GLY A 222 11.10 -17.73 -27.49
C GLY A 222 11.20 -17.61 -25.97
N SER A 223 10.46 -16.69 -25.34
CA SER A 223 10.44 -16.52 -23.88
C SER A 223 9.44 -17.44 -23.16
N ASP A 224 9.70 -17.75 -21.89
CA ASP A 224 8.75 -18.39 -20.98
C ASP A 224 8.09 -17.34 -20.05
N PHE A 225 7.32 -16.43 -20.65
CA PHE A 225 6.66 -15.35 -19.91
C PHE A 225 5.66 -15.86 -18.85
N ALA A 226 4.94 -16.95 -19.14
CA ALA A 226 4.07 -17.57 -18.16
C ALA A 226 4.87 -18.08 -16.95
N GLY A 227 6.02 -18.71 -17.19
CA GLY A 227 6.97 -19.11 -16.15
C GLY A 227 7.46 -17.96 -15.28
N LEU A 228 7.82 -16.82 -15.89
CA LEU A 228 8.18 -15.58 -15.19
C LEU A 228 7.06 -15.11 -14.26
N VAL A 229 5.84 -14.94 -14.81
CA VAL A 229 4.69 -14.48 -14.02
C VAL A 229 4.39 -15.44 -12.87
N HIS A 230 4.42 -16.76 -13.11
CA HIS A 230 4.23 -17.74 -12.06
C HIS A 230 5.32 -17.71 -10.99
N PHE A 231 6.57 -17.45 -11.39
CA PHE A 231 7.69 -17.31 -10.47
C PHE A 231 7.49 -16.12 -9.52
N GLU A 232 7.11 -14.96 -10.06
CA GLU A 232 6.81 -13.78 -9.27
C GLU A 232 5.54 -13.91 -8.43
N VAL A 233 4.50 -14.58 -8.95
CA VAL A 233 3.29 -14.89 -8.19
C VAL A 233 3.63 -15.74 -6.96
N ARG A 234 4.51 -16.74 -7.08
CA ARG A 234 4.95 -17.54 -5.91
C ARG A 234 5.66 -16.68 -4.87
N ARG A 235 6.50 -15.74 -5.30
CA ARG A 235 7.17 -14.76 -4.43
C ARG A 235 6.14 -13.89 -3.70
N ALA A 236 5.20 -13.28 -4.42
CA ALA A 236 4.11 -12.49 -3.83
C ALA A 236 3.27 -13.30 -2.84
N ARG A 237 2.95 -14.57 -3.15
CA ARG A 237 2.21 -15.47 -2.24
C ARG A 237 2.97 -15.75 -0.95
N ALA A 238 4.29 -15.91 -1.00
CA ALA A 238 5.12 -16.08 0.19
C ALA A 238 5.07 -14.84 1.09
N LEU A 239 5.22 -13.65 0.49
CA LEU A 239 5.09 -12.37 1.20
C LEU A 239 3.71 -12.20 1.82
N PHE A 240 2.62 -12.51 1.12
CA PHE A 240 1.27 -12.50 1.70
C PHE A 240 1.14 -13.44 2.90
N ALA A 241 1.67 -14.66 2.80
CA ALA A 241 1.58 -15.64 3.87
C ALA A 241 2.30 -15.17 5.14
N GLU A 242 3.44 -14.50 4.99
CA GLU A 242 4.17 -13.88 6.09
C GLU A 242 3.47 -12.64 6.63
N GLY A 243 3.13 -11.67 5.78
CA GLY A 243 2.47 -10.43 6.19
C GLY A 243 1.12 -10.64 6.87
N TYR A 244 0.37 -11.69 6.51
CA TYR A 244 -0.88 -12.03 7.19
C TYR A 244 -0.74 -12.46 8.65
N ARG A 245 0.48 -12.73 9.12
CA ARG A 245 0.74 -12.95 10.55
C ARG A 245 0.47 -11.70 11.39
N LEU A 246 0.28 -10.55 10.76
CA LEU A 246 -0.23 -9.33 11.39
C LEU A 246 -1.69 -9.44 11.84
N LEU A 247 -2.56 -10.13 11.09
CA LEU A 247 -4.02 -10.11 11.33
C LEU A 247 -4.44 -10.48 12.76
N PRO A 248 -3.87 -11.50 13.42
CA PRO A 248 -4.24 -11.86 14.78
C PRO A 248 -3.82 -10.83 15.84
N MET A 249 -2.98 -9.85 15.48
CA MET A 249 -2.50 -8.80 16.38
C MET A 249 -3.39 -7.56 16.37
N LEU A 250 -4.26 -7.43 15.38
CA LEU A 250 -5.08 -6.24 15.17
C LEU A 250 -6.45 -6.38 15.84
N ASP A 251 -7.02 -5.24 16.22
CA ASP A 251 -8.43 -5.18 16.61
C ASP A 251 -9.33 -5.65 15.47
N ARG A 252 -10.57 -6.05 15.79
CA ARG A 252 -11.50 -6.64 14.82
C ARG A 252 -11.72 -5.77 13.58
N ARG A 253 -11.85 -4.44 13.72
CA ARG A 253 -12.17 -3.54 12.58
C ARG A 253 -10.92 -3.23 11.76
N SER A 254 -9.77 -3.05 12.39
CA SER A 254 -8.49 -2.91 11.69
C SER A 254 -8.09 -4.19 10.97
N GLY A 255 -8.26 -5.35 11.61
CA GLY A 255 -8.05 -6.66 10.99
C GLY A 255 -8.98 -6.90 9.79
N ALA A 256 -10.25 -6.49 9.88
CA ALA A 256 -11.19 -6.56 8.75
C ALA A 256 -10.77 -5.63 7.59
N CYS A 257 -10.31 -4.41 7.90
CA CYS A 257 -9.76 -3.47 6.91
C CYS A 257 -8.58 -4.11 6.15
N VAL A 258 -7.58 -4.61 6.88
CA VAL A 258 -6.39 -5.26 6.30
C VAL A 258 -6.78 -6.50 5.50
N ALA A 259 -7.66 -7.35 6.02
CA ALA A 259 -8.12 -8.55 5.33
C ALA A 259 -8.86 -8.23 4.03
N ALA A 260 -9.70 -7.20 4.01
CA ALA A 260 -10.40 -6.74 2.82
C ALA A 260 -9.42 -6.26 1.74
N MET A 261 -8.47 -5.40 2.11
CA MET A 261 -7.48 -4.85 1.17
C MET A 261 -6.58 -5.95 0.60
N ALA A 262 -5.94 -6.75 1.47
CA ALA A 262 -5.07 -7.83 1.04
C ALA A 262 -5.83 -8.92 0.27
N GLY A 263 -7.11 -9.18 0.62
CA GLY A 263 -7.95 -10.12 -0.09
C GLY A 263 -8.25 -9.71 -1.54
N ILE A 264 -8.47 -8.41 -1.79
CA ILE A 264 -8.67 -7.87 -3.15
C ILE A 264 -7.42 -8.11 -3.99
N TYR A 265 -6.25 -7.78 -3.45
CA TYR A 265 -4.98 -7.97 -4.13
C TYR A 265 -4.66 -9.45 -4.38
N ARG A 266 -4.96 -10.34 -3.42
CA ARG A 266 -4.77 -11.78 -3.66
C ARG A 266 -5.66 -12.33 -4.76
N ARG A 267 -6.91 -11.87 -4.86
CA ARG A 267 -7.78 -12.27 -5.97
C ARG A 267 -7.29 -11.77 -7.31
N LEU A 268 -6.74 -10.55 -7.33
CA LEU A 268 -6.08 -10.01 -8.50
C LEU A 268 -4.88 -10.89 -8.90
N LEU A 269 -4.04 -11.26 -7.93
CA LEU A 269 -2.91 -12.17 -8.14
C LEU A 269 -3.38 -13.55 -8.65
N ASP A 270 -4.46 -14.11 -8.10
CA ASP A 270 -5.06 -15.37 -8.58
C ASP A 270 -5.59 -15.24 -10.02
N ARG A 271 -5.96 -14.05 -10.48
CA ARG A 271 -6.39 -13.81 -11.87
C ARG A 271 -5.19 -13.71 -12.80
N ILE A 272 -4.16 -12.98 -12.39
CA ILE A 272 -2.89 -12.88 -13.12
C ILE A 272 -2.25 -14.26 -13.29
N GLU A 273 -2.26 -15.09 -12.24
CA GLU A 273 -1.75 -16.46 -12.31
C GLU A 273 -2.54 -17.34 -13.29
N ARG A 274 -3.86 -17.18 -13.40
CA ARG A 274 -4.67 -17.99 -14.32
C ARG A 274 -4.52 -17.60 -15.78
N GLU A 275 -4.23 -16.33 -16.04
CA GLU A 275 -4.11 -15.79 -17.40
C GLU A 275 -2.92 -14.81 -17.47
N PRO A 276 -1.66 -15.31 -17.44
CA PRO A 276 -0.47 -14.48 -17.35
C PRO A 276 -0.40 -13.40 -18.43
N GLU A 277 -0.68 -13.76 -19.68
CA GLU A 277 -0.61 -12.86 -20.84
C GLU A 277 -1.64 -11.72 -20.79
N ALA A 278 -2.65 -11.78 -19.92
CA ALA A 278 -3.63 -10.71 -19.79
C ALA A 278 -2.98 -9.37 -19.39
N VAL A 279 -1.88 -9.42 -18.62
CA VAL A 279 -1.15 -8.22 -18.17
C VAL A 279 -0.40 -7.52 -19.30
N LEU A 280 -0.17 -8.19 -20.45
CA LEU A 280 0.43 -7.60 -21.64
C LEU A 280 -0.58 -6.83 -22.49
N ARG A 281 -1.88 -7.08 -22.31
CA ARG A 281 -2.98 -6.41 -23.03
C ARG A 281 -3.51 -5.18 -22.30
N GLY A 282 -2.96 -4.87 -21.12
CA GLY A 282 -3.34 -3.75 -20.27
C GLY A 282 -3.55 -4.16 -18.82
N ARG A 283 -3.93 -3.19 -17.98
CA ARG A 283 -4.13 -3.42 -16.54
C ARG A 283 -5.22 -4.44 -16.24
N VAL A 284 -4.85 -5.50 -15.52
CA VAL A 284 -5.80 -6.51 -15.03
C VAL A 284 -6.58 -5.96 -13.81
N SER A 285 -7.91 -5.92 -13.84
CA SER A 285 -8.70 -5.42 -12.70
C SER A 285 -9.76 -6.40 -12.23
N LEU A 286 -10.24 -6.21 -10.99
CA LEU A 286 -11.39 -6.93 -10.46
C LEU A 286 -12.68 -6.12 -10.69
N PRO A 287 -13.79 -6.77 -11.05
CA PRO A 287 -15.10 -6.12 -11.09
C PRO A 287 -15.50 -5.58 -9.71
N GLY A 288 -16.26 -4.46 -9.67
CA GLY A 288 -16.69 -3.82 -8.42
C GLY A 288 -17.42 -4.77 -7.46
N ARG A 289 -18.28 -5.66 -7.99
CA ARG A 289 -19.00 -6.69 -7.21
C ARG A 289 -18.06 -7.64 -6.46
N GLU A 290 -16.91 -8.00 -7.05
CA GLU A 290 -15.96 -8.91 -6.42
C GLU A 290 -15.17 -8.20 -5.33
N LYS A 291 -14.80 -6.94 -5.55
CA LYS A 291 -14.19 -6.10 -4.51
C LYS A 291 -15.12 -5.94 -3.31
N ALA A 292 -16.40 -5.67 -3.55
CA ALA A 292 -17.42 -5.59 -2.52
C ALA A 292 -17.60 -6.92 -1.77
N TYR A 293 -17.68 -8.04 -2.48
CA TYR A 293 -17.77 -9.38 -1.86
C TYR A 293 -16.59 -9.65 -0.92
N VAL A 294 -15.36 -9.34 -1.34
CA VAL A 294 -14.17 -9.50 -0.49
C VAL A 294 -14.24 -8.61 0.75
N ALA A 295 -14.64 -7.34 0.58
CA ALA A 295 -14.77 -6.42 1.70
C ALA A 295 -15.78 -6.92 2.74
N VAL A 296 -16.95 -7.40 2.29
CA VAL A 296 -17.97 -8.00 3.18
C VAL A 296 -17.44 -9.25 3.87
N ARG A 297 -16.69 -10.10 3.16
CA ARG A 297 -16.08 -11.30 3.76
C ARG A 297 -15.02 -10.94 4.81
N GLY A 298 -14.25 -9.88 4.61
CA GLY A 298 -13.29 -9.37 5.61
C GLY A 298 -13.94 -9.09 6.97
N LEU A 299 -15.18 -8.59 6.99
CA LEU A 299 -15.94 -8.33 8.21
C LEU A 299 -16.37 -9.60 8.97
N SER A 300 -16.49 -10.73 8.28
CA SER A 300 -16.92 -12.01 8.88
C SER A 300 -15.81 -12.71 9.68
N GLY A 301 -14.56 -12.24 9.59
CA GLY A 301 -13.40 -12.86 10.25
C GLY A 301 -13.00 -14.24 9.70
N LEU A 302 -13.67 -14.72 8.63
CA LEU A 302 -13.38 -16.01 8.00
C LEU A 302 -11.94 -16.09 7.48
N ASP A 303 -11.39 -15.00 6.96
CA ASP A 303 -10.04 -14.99 6.39
C ASP A 303 -8.96 -14.95 7.48
N ALA A 304 -9.16 -14.21 8.58
CA ALA A 304 -8.29 -14.26 9.76
C ALA A 304 -8.28 -15.66 10.40
N ARG A 305 -9.45 -16.32 10.50
CA ARG A 305 -9.59 -17.68 11.05
C ARG A 305 -8.95 -18.75 10.16
N ASN A 306 -9.06 -18.62 8.84
CA ASN A 306 -8.48 -19.58 7.89
C ASN A 306 -6.96 -19.47 7.78
N VAL A 307 -6.41 -18.26 7.88
CA VAL A 307 -4.95 -18.05 7.96
C VAL A 307 -4.39 -18.65 9.25
N SER A 308 -4.98 -18.33 10.41
CA SER A 308 -4.52 -18.90 11.70
C SER A 308 -4.57 -20.43 11.71
N ARG A 309 -5.59 -21.05 11.12
CA ARG A 309 -5.69 -22.52 11.00
C ARG A 309 -4.62 -23.14 10.09
N ARG A 310 -4.21 -22.48 9.01
CA ARG A 310 -3.13 -22.98 8.13
C ARG A 310 -1.74 -22.81 8.75
N THR A 311 -1.51 -21.75 9.51
CA THR A 311 -0.22 -21.50 10.19
C THR A 311 0.02 -22.48 11.34
N ILE A 312 -1.03 -22.86 12.08
CA ILE A 312 -0.95 -23.89 13.14
C ILE A 312 -0.64 -25.27 12.54
N ARG A 313 -1.26 -25.64 11.41
CA ARG A 313 -1.04 -26.93 10.73
C ARG A 313 0.34 -27.13 10.10
N ARG A 314 1.15 -26.07 9.93
CA ARG A 314 2.53 -26.16 9.43
C ARG A 314 3.58 -26.22 10.56
N ARG A 315 3.16 -26.08 11.81
CA ARG A 315 4.02 -26.13 13.01
C ARG A 315 3.79 -27.36 13.88
N ALA A 316 2.88 -28.25 13.48
CA ALA A 316 2.64 -29.57 14.04
C ALA A 316 3.07 -30.61 12.99
#